data_AF-D8SIC9-F1
#
_entry.id   AF-D8SIC9-F1
#
_cell.length_a   1.000
_cell.length_b   1.000
_cell.length_c   1.000
_cell.angle_alpha   90.00
_cell.angle_beta   90.00
_cell.angle_gamma   90.00
#
_symmetry.space_group_name_H-M   'P 1'
#
loop_
_entity.id
_entity.type
_entity.pdbx_description
1 polymer ?
#
loop_
_entity_poly.entity_id
_entity_poly.type
_entity_poly.pdbx_seq_one_letter_code
_entity_poly.pdbx_strand_id
1 'polypeptide(L)'
;MDAHLRELFDAFQQHFGVGPGLGRGYGGSLVRIEGLGTAFLKSVFRAAAALHRCNPWKKLRAQEIFGLRIGKDTDWPDSRPPFYCVQFTSFGDPSLNLYRSEEDAVAAIAGIRGFPDPKSIPKRGFLRVTFGPEAEISLPNRKIIKQLGLEIAGEKAFPLIDVVSSRAGGGAREESLGFRNPSLEELRWLYACMRALAQMVPAIQVVEKPQRSIESVMQFIDIQWPAEDRKEWDITCVRVSFPPKEEQQQQND
;
A
#
# COMPACT_ATOMS: atom_id res chain seq x y z
N MET A 1 -1.07 -28.37 16.97
CA MET A 1 -2.00 -28.42 15.82
C MET A 1 -1.24 -29.09 14.69
N ASP A 2 -1.82 -30.11 14.07
CA ASP A 2 -1.13 -30.92 13.06
C ASP A 2 -0.68 -30.06 11.86
N ALA A 3 0.51 -30.35 11.32
CA ALA A 3 1.06 -29.57 10.21
C ALA A 3 0.12 -29.61 8.99
N HIS A 4 -0.45 -30.79 8.72
CA HIS A 4 -1.38 -31.01 7.61
C HIS A 4 -2.73 -30.30 7.80
N LEU A 5 -3.22 -30.18 9.05
CA LEU A 5 -4.41 -29.37 9.35
C LEU A 5 -4.14 -27.87 9.13
N ARG A 6 -2.91 -27.42 9.43
CA ARG A 6 -2.52 -26.02 9.18
C ARG A 6 -2.46 -25.72 7.68
N GLU A 7 -1.86 -26.60 6.88
CA GLU A 7 -1.88 -26.50 5.41
C GLU A 7 -3.29 -26.47 4.84
N LEU A 8 -4.19 -27.35 5.32
CA LEU A 8 -5.60 -27.37 4.91
C LEU A 8 -6.35 -26.09 5.32
N PHE A 9 -6.09 -25.54 6.51
CA PHE A 9 -6.71 -24.27 6.94
C PHE A 9 -6.16 -23.05 6.17
N ASP A 10 -4.87 -23.05 5.85
CA ASP A 10 -4.25 -21.99 5.04
C ASP A 10 -4.73 -22.08 3.59
N ALA A 11 -4.85 -23.29 3.01
CA ALA A 11 -5.44 -23.51 1.69
C ALA A 11 -6.94 -23.14 1.65
N PHE A 12 -7.71 -23.48 2.69
CA PHE A 12 -9.13 -23.11 2.77
C PHE A 12 -9.31 -21.57 2.87
N GLN A 13 -8.48 -20.89 3.67
CA GLN A 13 -8.44 -19.43 3.68
C GLN A 13 -8.02 -18.87 2.31
N GLN A 14 -7.06 -19.49 1.61
CA GLN A 14 -6.59 -19.14 0.26
C GLN A 14 -7.60 -19.37 -0.89
N HIS A 15 -8.72 -20.06 -0.66
CA HIS A 15 -9.71 -20.33 -1.72
C HIS A 15 -11.08 -19.65 -1.52
N PHE A 16 -11.45 -19.22 -0.31
CA PHE A 16 -12.84 -18.81 0.00
C PHE A 16 -13.05 -17.37 0.55
N GLY A 17 -12.05 -16.47 0.49
CA GLY A 17 -11.96 -15.33 1.42
C GLY A 17 -12.84 -14.06 1.26
N VAL A 18 -13.53 -13.83 0.13
CA VAL A 18 -14.45 -12.68 -0.20
C VAL A 18 -13.86 -11.23 -0.22
N GLY A 19 -13.81 -10.61 -1.43
CA GLY A 19 -13.23 -9.30 -1.77
C GLY A 19 -12.67 -9.25 -3.23
N PRO A 20 -13.07 -8.30 -4.11
CA PRO A 20 -12.78 -8.31 -5.55
C PRO A 20 -11.51 -7.54 -5.97
N GLY A 21 -11.34 -7.36 -7.29
CA GLY A 21 -10.09 -6.94 -7.93
C GLY A 21 -9.32 -8.14 -8.49
N LEU A 22 -9.06 -9.17 -7.67
CA LEU A 22 -8.44 -10.45 -8.10
C LEU A 22 -9.14 -11.69 -7.54
N GLY A 23 -10.38 -11.53 -7.08
CA GLY A 23 -11.25 -12.64 -6.68
C GLY A 23 -10.95 -13.21 -5.29
N ARG A 24 -11.61 -14.33 -4.99
CA ARG A 24 -11.98 -14.79 -3.63
C ARG A 24 -12.06 -13.58 -2.70
N GLY A 25 -11.07 -13.37 -1.83
CA GLY A 25 -10.70 -12.06 -1.30
C GLY A 25 -9.88 -12.11 -0.01
N TYR A 26 -8.94 -11.18 0.16
CA TYR A 26 -7.73 -11.45 0.94
C TYR A 26 -7.24 -10.26 1.76
N GLY A 27 -8.18 -9.59 2.43
CA GLY A 27 -7.85 -8.75 3.58
C GLY A 27 -7.52 -9.62 4.79
N GLY A 28 -6.24 -9.78 5.07
CA GLY A 28 -5.81 -10.25 6.39
C GLY A 28 -6.38 -9.34 7.49
N SER A 29 -6.51 -9.85 8.71
CA SER A 29 -6.99 -9.02 9.82
C SER A 29 -5.83 -8.23 10.39
N LEU A 30 -5.85 -6.91 10.24
CA LEU A 30 -4.77 -6.02 10.70
C LEU A 30 -4.55 -6.14 12.22
N VAL A 31 -5.59 -6.47 13.01
CA VAL A 31 -5.48 -6.74 14.45
C VAL A 31 -4.63 -7.99 14.78
N ARG A 32 -4.31 -8.83 13.79
CA ARG A 32 -3.35 -9.95 13.94
C ARG A 32 -1.90 -9.54 13.68
N ILE A 33 -1.61 -8.26 13.46
CA ILE A 33 -0.24 -7.76 13.29
C ILE A 33 0.36 -7.57 14.68
N GLU A 34 1.45 -8.27 14.94
CA GLU A 34 2.16 -8.21 16.22
C GLU A 34 2.67 -6.80 16.51
N GLY A 35 2.52 -6.35 17.76
CA GLY A 35 2.88 -4.99 18.18
C GLY A 35 1.95 -3.87 17.71
N LEU A 36 0.86 -4.15 16.98
CA LEU A 36 -0.04 -3.11 16.49
C LEU A 36 -0.95 -2.52 17.59
N GLY A 37 -0.66 -1.29 18.02
CA GLY A 37 -1.52 -0.51 18.92
C GLY A 37 -2.85 -0.09 18.27
N THR A 38 -3.93 -0.07 19.07
CA THR A 38 -5.26 0.30 18.55
C THR A 38 -5.35 1.79 18.17
N ALA A 39 -4.58 2.68 18.81
CA ALA A 39 -4.52 4.09 18.43
C ALA A 39 -3.77 4.29 17.10
N PHE A 40 -2.73 3.48 16.83
CA PHE A 40 -2.07 3.49 15.53
C PHE A 40 -2.98 2.95 14.43
N LEU A 41 -3.69 1.84 14.66
CA LEU A 41 -4.69 1.31 13.71
C LEU A 41 -5.79 2.35 13.38
N LYS A 42 -6.30 3.08 14.37
CA LYS A 42 -7.22 4.22 14.14
C LYS A 42 -6.58 5.29 13.26
N SER A 43 -5.32 5.60 13.49
CA SER A 43 -4.57 6.60 12.73
C SER A 43 -4.32 6.18 11.27
N VAL A 44 -4.06 4.89 11.02
CA VAL A 44 -3.98 4.31 9.66
C VAL A 44 -5.31 4.50 8.91
N PHE A 45 -6.44 4.16 9.53
CA PHE A 45 -7.77 4.32 8.89
C PHE A 45 -8.11 5.78 8.62
N ARG A 46 -7.82 6.70 9.55
CA ARG A 46 -7.96 8.15 9.35
C ARG A 46 -7.12 8.66 8.17
N ALA A 47 -5.87 8.22 8.05
CA ALA A 47 -5.00 8.61 6.95
C ALA A 47 -5.50 8.06 5.59
N ALA A 48 -5.98 6.82 5.55
CA ALA A 48 -6.60 6.24 4.36
C ALA A 48 -7.87 7.00 3.94
N ALA A 49 -8.74 7.34 4.90
CA ALA A 49 -9.95 8.12 4.66
C ALA A 49 -9.64 9.55 4.17
N ALA A 50 -8.64 10.21 4.77
CA ALA A 50 -8.17 11.52 4.31
C ALA A 50 -7.65 11.47 2.86
N LEU A 51 -6.79 10.51 2.52
CA LEU A 51 -6.27 10.34 1.17
C LEU A 51 -7.38 10.11 0.14
N HIS A 52 -8.36 9.24 0.45
CA HIS A 52 -9.49 8.98 -0.44
C HIS A 52 -10.34 10.24 -0.71
N ARG A 53 -10.57 11.10 0.31
CA ARG A 53 -11.28 12.38 0.14
C ARG A 53 -10.57 13.35 -0.79
N CYS A 54 -9.23 13.33 -0.84
CA CYS A 54 -8.45 14.13 -1.80
C CYS A 54 -8.66 13.68 -3.26
N ASN A 55 -9.26 12.50 -3.47
CA ASN A 55 -9.64 11.90 -4.75
C ASN A 55 -8.49 11.84 -5.78
N PRO A 56 -7.30 11.31 -5.41
CA PRO A 56 -6.12 11.30 -6.27
C PRO A 56 -6.38 10.68 -7.63
N TRP A 57 -7.18 9.60 -7.68
CA TRP A 57 -7.52 8.85 -8.89
C TRP A 57 -8.30 9.63 -9.96
N LYS A 58 -8.91 10.78 -9.59
CA LYS A 58 -9.55 11.69 -10.55
C LYS A 58 -8.65 12.86 -10.97
N LYS A 59 -7.57 13.10 -10.24
CA LYS A 59 -6.63 14.21 -10.48
C LYS A 59 -5.36 13.77 -11.21
N LEU A 60 -4.92 12.53 -10.93
CA LEU A 60 -3.70 11.89 -11.41
C LEU A 60 -4.07 10.78 -12.39
N ARG A 61 -3.18 10.49 -13.34
CA ARG A 61 -3.42 9.43 -14.34
C ARG A 61 -3.08 8.07 -13.73
N ALA A 62 -3.86 7.04 -14.02
CA ALA A 62 -3.70 5.71 -13.44
C ALA A 62 -2.39 4.95 -13.80
N GLN A 63 -1.51 5.55 -14.60
CA GLN A 63 -0.20 5.03 -14.99
C GLN A 63 0.96 5.88 -14.42
N GLU A 64 0.68 6.85 -13.56
CA GLU A 64 1.68 7.72 -12.96
C GLU A 64 2.30 7.05 -11.72
N ILE A 65 3.61 6.78 -11.78
CA ILE A 65 4.43 6.33 -10.65
C ILE A 65 5.08 7.56 -10.01
N PHE A 66 5.04 7.62 -8.69
CA PHE A 66 5.72 8.64 -7.89
C PHE A 66 6.82 7.95 -7.05
N GLY A 67 8.04 8.47 -7.06
CA GLY A 67 9.06 8.06 -6.10
C GLY A 67 8.75 8.67 -4.73
N LEU A 68 8.90 7.89 -3.65
CA LEU A 68 8.66 8.33 -2.28
C LEU A 68 9.79 7.89 -1.36
N ARG A 69 10.40 8.84 -0.65
CA ARG A 69 11.40 8.58 0.40
C ARG A 69 10.85 9.07 1.74
N ILE A 70 10.80 8.19 2.73
CA ILE A 70 10.26 8.48 4.07
C ILE A 70 11.39 8.32 5.08
N GLY A 71 11.75 9.41 5.76
CA GLY A 71 12.90 9.44 6.67
C GLY A 71 14.23 9.24 5.95
N LYS A 72 15.26 8.93 6.74
CA LYS A 72 16.56 8.43 6.27
C LYS A 72 16.52 6.91 6.20
N ASP A 73 17.48 6.33 5.49
CA ASP A 73 17.55 4.88 5.33
C ASP A 73 17.83 4.20 6.68
N THR A 74 18.67 4.82 7.51
CA THR A 74 19.02 4.42 8.89
C THR A 74 17.85 4.33 9.86
N ASP A 75 16.73 4.99 9.55
CA ASP A 75 15.58 5.00 10.45
C ASP A 75 14.82 3.65 10.35
N TRP A 76 15.04 2.88 9.28
CA TRP A 76 14.43 1.57 9.04
C TRP A 76 15.36 0.43 9.50
N PRO A 77 14.83 -0.69 10.04
CA PRO A 77 15.65 -1.71 10.72
C PRO A 77 16.75 -2.35 9.85
N ASP A 78 16.52 -2.56 8.55
CA ASP A 78 17.52 -3.08 7.60
C ASP A 78 18.40 -1.96 6.98
N SER A 79 18.38 -0.74 7.55
CA SER A 79 18.88 0.49 6.92
C SER A 79 18.33 0.69 5.50
N ARG A 80 17.05 0.34 5.29
CA ARG A 80 16.39 0.37 3.98
C ARG A 80 14.87 0.62 4.12
N PRO A 81 14.28 1.63 3.46
CA PRO A 81 12.83 1.81 3.47
C PRO A 81 12.11 0.61 2.81
N PRO A 82 10.96 0.15 3.35
CA PRO A 82 10.17 -0.95 2.78
C PRO A 82 9.72 -0.77 1.33
N PHE A 83 9.47 0.48 0.90
CA PHE A 83 8.98 0.82 -0.43
C PHE A 83 9.64 2.11 -0.95
N TYR A 84 9.63 2.28 -2.27
CA TYR A 84 10.29 3.39 -2.99
C TYR A 84 9.39 4.06 -4.02
N CYS A 85 8.46 3.32 -4.60
CA CYS A 85 7.57 3.80 -5.66
C CYS A 85 6.12 3.62 -5.25
N VAL A 86 5.26 4.58 -5.57
CA VAL A 86 3.82 4.50 -5.35
C VAL A 86 3.04 4.81 -6.63
N GLN A 87 1.91 4.13 -6.82
CA GLN A 87 1.04 4.30 -7.98
C GLN A 87 -0.42 4.38 -7.53
N PHE A 88 -1.16 5.34 -8.07
CA PHE A 88 -2.61 5.38 -7.95
C PHE A 88 -3.24 4.64 -9.12
N THR A 89 -4.21 3.75 -8.88
CA THR A 89 -4.96 3.08 -9.96
C THR A 89 -6.47 3.17 -9.76
N SER A 90 -7.20 3.19 -10.86
CA SER A 90 -8.67 3.26 -10.92
C SER A 90 -9.28 2.21 -11.85
N PHE A 91 -8.54 1.14 -12.13
CA PHE A 91 -8.97 0.04 -12.99
C PHE A 91 -9.78 -0.95 -12.17
N GLY A 92 -11.04 -0.60 -11.88
CA GLY A 92 -11.87 -1.24 -10.87
C GLY A 92 -11.96 -0.36 -9.63
N ASP A 93 -11.80 -0.95 -8.44
CA ASP A 93 -11.83 -0.20 -7.18
C ASP A 93 -10.62 0.75 -7.05
N PRO A 94 -10.81 1.99 -6.56
CA PRO A 94 -9.73 2.92 -6.34
C PRO A 94 -8.65 2.33 -5.42
N SER A 95 -7.39 2.38 -5.85
CA SER A 95 -6.28 1.79 -5.08
C SER A 95 -4.99 2.59 -5.11
N LEU A 96 -4.17 2.36 -4.10
CA LEU A 96 -2.80 2.84 -3.94
C LEU A 96 -1.89 1.61 -3.83
N ASN A 97 -0.95 1.47 -4.76
CA ASN A 97 0.05 0.40 -4.76
C ASN A 97 1.42 0.96 -4.36
N LEU A 98 2.20 0.22 -3.58
CA LEU A 98 3.52 0.55 -3.06
C LEU A 98 4.52 -0.53 -3.49
N TYR A 99 5.50 -0.16 -4.31
CA TYR A 99 6.48 -1.05 -4.91
C TYR A 99 7.87 -0.89 -4.28
N ARG A 100 8.65 -1.97 -4.33
CA ARG A 100 9.99 -2.07 -3.72
C ARG A 100 11.13 -1.58 -4.62
N SER A 101 10.85 -1.40 -5.90
CA SER A 101 11.75 -0.78 -6.89
C SER A 101 10.94 -0.11 -8.00
N GLU A 102 11.60 0.62 -8.90
CA GLU A 102 10.95 1.18 -10.09
C GLU A 102 10.62 0.07 -11.11
N GLU A 103 11.48 -0.94 -11.26
CA GLU A 103 11.23 -2.08 -12.16
C GLU A 103 9.99 -2.86 -11.76
N ASP A 104 9.78 -3.10 -10.46
CA ASP A 104 8.56 -3.72 -9.92
C ASP A 104 7.30 -2.93 -10.32
N ALA A 105 7.37 -1.60 -10.26
CA ALA A 105 6.26 -0.71 -10.61
C ALA A 105 6.02 -0.66 -12.14
N VAL A 106 7.08 -0.56 -12.94
CA VAL A 106 7.02 -0.55 -14.41
C VAL A 106 6.55 -1.90 -14.96
N ALA A 107 7.01 -3.02 -14.38
CA ALA A 107 6.54 -4.36 -14.73
C ALA A 107 5.05 -4.52 -14.41
N ALA A 108 4.61 -4.06 -13.24
CA ALA A 108 3.19 -4.04 -12.89
C ALA A 108 2.36 -3.23 -13.89
N ILE A 109 2.83 -2.04 -14.31
CA ILE A 109 2.18 -1.21 -15.35
C ILE A 109 2.14 -1.89 -16.71
N ALA A 110 3.21 -2.55 -17.13
CA ALA A 110 3.24 -3.28 -18.41
C ALA A 110 2.21 -4.43 -18.46
N GLY A 111 1.90 -5.02 -17.30
CA GLY A 111 0.80 -5.96 -17.12
C GLY A 111 -0.61 -5.36 -17.26
N ILE A 112 -0.79 -4.04 -17.15
CA ILE A 112 -2.11 -3.37 -17.21
C ILE A 112 -2.61 -3.21 -18.67
N ARG A 113 -2.63 -4.31 -19.42
CA ARG A 113 -3.50 -4.50 -20.59
C ARG A 113 -4.79 -5.27 -20.25
N GLY A 114 -5.27 -5.11 -19.01
CA GLY A 114 -6.59 -5.58 -18.56
C GLY A 114 -6.61 -6.12 -17.14
N PHE A 115 -5.59 -6.87 -16.74
CA PHE A 115 -5.43 -7.49 -15.42
C PHE A 115 -3.93 -7.70 -15.16
N PRO A 116 -3.43 -7.57 -13.92
CA PRO A 116 -2.06 -7.97 -13.61
C PRO A 116 -1.88 -9.47 -13.92
N ASP A 117 -0.98 -9.79 -14.86
CA ASP A 117 -0.50 -11.17 -15.02
C ASP A 117 0.17 -11.56 -13.68
N PRO A 118 -0.10 -12.73 -13.09
CA PRO A 118 0.65 -13.20 -11.92
C PRO A 118 2.18 -13.08 -12.10
N LYS A 119 2.69 -13.20 -13.34
CA LYS A 119 4.11 -13.01 -13.69
C LYS A 119 4.60 -11.56 -13.62
N SER A 120 3.70 -10.58 -13.75
CA SER A 120 4.03 -9.15 -13.58
C SER A 120 3.94 -8.69 -12.12
N ILE A 121 3.62 -9.59 -11.18
CA ILE A 121 3.58 -9.28 -9.75
C ILE A 121 4.95 -9.62 -9.12
N PRO A 122 5.60 -8.68 -8.43
CA PRO A 122 6.87 -8.91 -7.76
C PRO A 122 6.85 -10.15 -6.84
N LYS A 123 7.90 -10.97 -6.90
CA LYS A 123 8.06 -12.14 -6.01
C LYS A 123 8.14 -11.76 -4.53
N ARG A 124 8.71 -10.59 -4.22
CA ARG A 124 8.73 -10.00 -2.87
C ARG A 124 7.40 -9.30 -2.51
N GLY A 125 6.50 -9.19 -3.47
CA GLY A 125 5.21 -8.51 -3.39
C GLY A 125 5.28 -6.99 -3.35
N PHE A 126 4.09 -6.38 -3.48
CA PHE A 126 3.84 -4.95 -3.32
C PHE A 126 2.74 -4.76 -2.26
N LEU A 127 2.78 -3.67 -1.50
CA LEU A 127 1.69 -3.34 -0.57
C LEU A 127 0.59 -2.60 -1.31
N ARG A 128 -0.66 -2.90 -0.98
CA ARG A 128 -1.84 -2.33 -1.62
C ARG A 128 -2.83 -1.81 -0.59
N VAL A 129 -3.42 -0.66 -0.90
CA VAL A 129 -4.65 -0.17 -0.26
C VAL A 129 -5.73 -0.07 -1.32
N THR A 130 -6.84 -0.78 -1.15
CA THR A 130 -8.01 -0.71 -2.04
C THR A 130 -9.20 -0.13 -1.27
N PHE A 131 -10.04 0.66 -1.93
CA PHE A 131 -11.23 1.27 -1.34
C PHE A 131 -12.51 0.72 -1.97
N GLY A 132 -13.14 -0.27 -1.33
CA GLY A 132 -14.31 -0.99 -1.86
C GLY A 132 -15.50 -1.07 -0.90
N PRO A 133 -16.69 -1.52 -1.35
CA PRO A 133 -17.89 -1.62 -0.51
C PRO A 133 -17.78 -2.62 0.67
N GLU A 134 -18.64 -2.44 1.69
CA GLU A 134 -18.62 -3.27 2.92
C GLU A 134 -18.69 -4.80 2.64
N ALA A 135 -19.34 -5.22 1.56
CA ALA A 135 -19.49 -6.63 1.16
C ALA A 135 -18.15 -7.35 0.91
N GLU A 136 -17.09 -6.59 0.68
CA GLU A 136 -15.74 -7.04 0.30
C GLU A 136 -14.81 -7.16 1.51
N ILE A 137 -15.27 -6.68 2.66
CA ILE A 137 -14.54 -6.76 3.92
C ILE A 137 -14.94 -8.05 4.63
N SER A 138 -13.96 -8.85 5.03
CA SER A 138 -14.20 -10.07 5.79
C SER A 138 -15.00 -9.79 7.07
N LEU A 139 -15.89 -10.71 7.47
CA LEU A 139 -16.77 -10.50 8.63
C LEU A 139 -16.02 -10.14 9.93
N PRO A 140 -14.84 -10.72 10.25
CA PRO A 140 -14.02 -10.28 11.39
C PRO A 140 -13.56 -8.83 11.27
N ASN A 141 -13.08 -8.41 10.08
CA ASN A 141 -12.62 -7.05 9.86
C ASN A 141 -13.78 -6.04 9.97
N ARG A 142 -14.98 -6.38 9.47
CA ARG A 142 -16.19 -5.55 9.66
C ARG A 142 -16.55 -5.37 11.14
N LYS A 143 -16.48 -6.43 11.94
CA LYS A 143 -16.71 -6.34 13.40
C LYS A 143 -15.69 -5.42 14.06
N ILE A 144 -14.40 -5.58 13.74
CA ILE A 144 -13.31 -4.75 14.26
C ILE A 144 -13.49 -3.27 13.90
N ILE A 145 -13.80 -2.96 12.62
CA ILE A 145 -14.06 -1.60 12.15
C ILE A 145 -15.17 -0.93 12.97
N LYS A 146 -16.28 -1.66 13.17
CA LYS A 146 -17.44 -1.16 13.93
C LYS A 146 -17.15 -1.05 15.44
N GLN A 147 -16.48 -2.03 16.04
CA GLN A 147 -16.17 -2.06 17.48
C GLN A 147 -15.13 -1.01 17.89
N LEU A 148 -14.08 -0.80 17.09
CA LEU A 148 -13.05 0.19 17.40
C LEU A 148 -13.42 1.61 16.93
N GLY A 149 -14.49 1.76 16.15
CA GLY A 149 -14.87 3.03 15.52
C GLY A 149 -13.82 3.50 14.52
N LEU A 150 -13.35 2.59 13.65
CA LEU A 150 -12.37 2.93 12.61
C LEU A 150 -13.03 3.75 11.50
N GLU A 151 -12.33 4.78 11.02
CA GLU A 151 -12.88 5.71 10.04
C GLU A 151 -12.99 5.08 8.64
N ILE A 152 -14.20 5.04 8.09
CA ILE A 152 -14.45 4.63 6.70
C ILE A 152 -14.18 5.81 5.75
N ALA A 153 -13.67 5.53 4.56
CA ALA A 153 -13.29 6.56 3.59
C ALA A 153 -14.49 7.17 2.85
N GLY A 154 -15.65 6.51 2.94
CA GLY A 154 -16.95 6.90 2.42
C GLY A 154 -17.94 5.75 2.61
N GLU A 155 -19.23 5.96 2.32
CA GLU A 155 -20.31 4.97 2.55
C GLU A 155 -20.06 3.59 1.88
N LYS A 156 -19.30 3.58 0.79
CA LYS A 156 -18.92 2.38 0.02
C LYS A 156 -17.42 2.30 -0.25
N ALA A 157 -16.61 2.94 0.60
CA ALA A 157 -15.15 3.01 0.46
C ALA A 157 -14.51 2.58 1.79
N PHE A 158 -14.51 1.28 2.03
CA PHE A 158 -13.82 0.64 3.14
C PHE A 158 -12.37 0.36 2.72
N PRO A 159 -11.36 0.84 3.46
CA PRO A 159 -9.97 0.54 3.15
C PRO A 159 -9.65 -0.93 3.46
N LEU A 160 -9.22 -1.65 2.43
CA LEU A 160 -8.60 -2.97 2.52
C LEU A 160 -7.08 -2.77 2.38
N ILE A 161 -6.29 -3.32 3.30
CA ILE A 161 -4.83 -3.21 3.28
C ILE A 161 -4.23 -4.62 3.27
N ASP A 162 -3.49 -4.95 2.24
CA ASP A 162 -2.83 -6.24 2.05
C ASP A 162 -1.46 -6.11 1.36
N VAL A 163 -0.65 -7.16 1.41
CA VAL A 163 0.54 -7.30 0.56
C VAL A 163 0.28 -8.45 -0.42
N VAL A 164 0.40 -8.15 -1.71
CA VAL A 164 0.16 -9.06 -2.83
C VAL A 164 1.50 -9.50 -3.43
N SER A 165 1.69 -10.80 -3.64
CA SER A 165 2.95 -11.39 -4.16
C SER A 165 2.67 -12.54 -5.13
N SER A 166 3.51 -12.73 -6.16
CA SER A 166 3.47 -13.98 -6.94
C SER A 166 4.06 -15.14 -6.13
N ARG A 167 3.36 -16.28 -6.12
CA ARG A 167 3.80 -17.53 -5.50
C ARG A 167 3.91 -18.60 -6.59
N ALA A 168 5.04 -19.31 -6.62
CA ALA A 168 5.17 -20.50 -7.46
C ALA A 168 4.18 -21.57 -6.97
N GLY A 169 3.27 -22.01 -7.84
CA GLY A 169 2.43 -23.17 -7.57
C GLY A 169 3.23 -24.47 -7.56
N GLY A 170 2.65 -25.53 -6.99
CA GLY A 170 3.28 -26.86 -6.92
C GLY A 170 3.47 -27.58 -8.26
N GLY A 171 3.08 -26.96 -9.38
CA GLY A 171 3.30 -27.42 -10.75
C GLY A 171 3.96 -26.33 -11.59
N ALA A 172 4.93 -26.72 -12.43
CA ALA A 172 5.93 -25.85 -13.06
C ALA A 172 5.44 -24.79 -14.09
N ARG A 173 4.15 -24.46 -14.13
CA ARG A 173 3.56 -23.48 -15.07
C ARG A 173 2.45 -22.59 -14.49
N GLU A 174 2.04 -22.78 -13.24
CA GLU A 174 0.93 -22.02 -12.65
C GLU A 174 1.43 -21.17 -11.49
N GLU A 175 1.61 -19.87 -11.74
CA GLU A 175 1.90 -18.88 -10.70
C GLU A 175 0.59 -18.40 -10.09
N SER A 176 0.47 -18.51 -8.76
CA SER A 176 -0.72 -18.13 -8.01
C SER A 176 -0.48 -16.88 -7.17
N LEU A 177 -1.57 -16.20 -6.79
CA LEU A 177 -1.50 -15.01 -5.98
C LEU A 177 -1.39 -15.35 -4.50
N GLY A 178 -0.28 -14.96 -3.89
CA GLY A 178 -0.12 -14.92 -2.44
C GLY A 178 -0.59 -13.57 -1.87
N PHE A 179 -1.31 -13.63 -0.75
CA PHE A 179 -1.74 -12.45 0.00
C PHE A 179 -1.35 -12.62 1.48
N ARG A 180 -0.92 -11.54 2.13
CA ARG A 180 -0.64 -11.52 3.57
C ARG A 180 -1.01 -10.17 4.21
N ASN A 181 -1.09 -10.18 5.54
CA ASN A 181 -1.04 -8.95 6.33
C ASN A 181 0.28 -8.20 6.05
N PRO A 182 0.29 -6.86 6.03
CA PRO A 182 1.52 -6.08 6.13
C PRO A 182 2.21 -6.29 7.49
N SER A 183 3.52 -6.07 7.57
CA SER A 183 4.24 -5.94 8.84
C SER A 183 3.92 -4.60 9.53
N LEU A 184 4.30 -4.46 10.80
CA LEU A 184 4.16 -3.19 11.52
C LEU A 184 4.97 -2.06 10.86
N GLU A 185 6.16 -2.36 10.32
CA GLU A 185 7.00 -1.41 9.56
C GLU A 185 6.36 -1.01 8.23
N GLU A 186 5.80 -1.97 7.48
CA GLU A 186 5.07 -1.69 6.24
C GLU A 186 3.83 -0.82 6.53
N LEU A 187 3.14 -1.01 7.67
CA LEU A 187 2.07 -0.13 8.13
C LEU A 187 2.55 1.26 8.57
N ARG A 188 3.70 1.38 9.23
CA ARG A 188 4.31 2.67 9.58
C ARG A 188 4.65 3.46 8.32
N TRP A 189 5.34 2.83 7.38
CA TRP A 189 5.64 3.44 6.07
C TRP A 189 4.35 3.82 5.33
N LEU A 190 3.34 2.95 5.29
CA LEU A 190 2.05 3.25 4.66
C LEU A 190 1.31 4.42 5.33
N TYR A 191 1.28 4.49 6.66
CA TYR A 191 0.69 5.62 7.38
C TYR A 191 1.36 6.94 6.97
N ALA A 192 2.69 6.95 6.99
CA ALA A 192 3.48 8.10 6.60
C ALA A 192 3.22 8.50 5.13
N CYS A 193 3.22 7.52 4.23
CA CYS A 193 2.87 7.68 2.82
C CYS A 193 1.49 8.31 2.62
N MET A 194 0.43 7.76 3.22
CA MET A 194 -0.93 8.30 3.06
C MET A 194 -1.08 9.70 3.64
N ARG A 195 -0.41 10.01 4.77
CA ARG A 195 -0.38 11.36 5.36
C ARG A 195 0.34 12.38 4.47
N ALA A 196 1.42 11.98 3.79
CA ALA A 196 2.13 12.81 2.83
C ALA A 196 1.31 13.05 1.55
N LEU A 197 0.84 11.96 0.93
CA LEU A 197 0.05 12.02 -0.30
C LEU A 197 -1.26 12.81 -0.11
N ALA A 198 -1.94 12.70 1.04
CA ALA A 198 -3.14 13.50 1.31
C ALA A 198 -2.89 15.02 1.39
N GLN A 199 -1.66 15.45 1.71
CA GLN A 199 -1.26 16.87 1.71
C GLN A 199 -0.74 17.33 0.34
N MET A 200 -0.08 16.45 -0.41
CA MET A 200 0.42 16.73 -1.77
C MET A 200 -0.72 16.77 -2.81
N VAL A 201 -1.64 15.80 -2.81
CA VAL A 201 -2.69 15.63 -3.84
C VAL A 201 -3.62 16.86 -4.01
N PRO A 202 -3.92 17.67 -2.98
CA PRO A 202 -4.57 18.96 -3.15
C PRO A 202 -3.76 20.00 -3.94
N ALA A 203 -2.42 19.98 -3.83
CA ALA A 203 -1.52 20.98 -4.42
C ALA A 203 -1.08 20.65 -5.86
N ILE A 204 -1.21 19.40 -6.31
CA ILE A 204 -0.88 18.99 -7.69
C ILE A 204 -1.89 19.62 -8.66
N GLN A 205 -1.39 20.48 -9.55
CA GLN A 205 -2.16 20.98 -10.69
C GLN A 205 -2.37 19.85 -11.70
N VAL A 206 -3.55 19.77 -12.32
CA VAL A 206 -3.87 18.71 -13.30
C VAL A 206 -2.96 18.83 -14.52
N VAL A 207 -2.06 17.87 -14.68
CA VAL A 207 -1.06 17.87 -15.75
C VAL A 207 -1.73 17.47 -17.07
N GLU A 208 -2.11 18.44 -17.89
CA GLU A 208 -2.85 18.23 -19.15
C GLU A 208 -2.06 17.43 -20.21
N LYS A 209 -0.73 17.53 -20.21
CA LYS A 209 0.17 16.79 -21.12
C LYS A 209 1.18 15.98 -20.32
N PRO A 210 1.43 14.70 -20.64
CA PRO A 210 2.36 13.87 -19.89
C PRO A 210 3.80 14.39 -20.03
N GLN A 211 4.21 15.26 -19.11
CA GLN A 211 5.59 15.69 -19.00
C GLN A 211 6.39 14.53 -18.42
N ARG A 212 7.26 13.93 -19.25
CA ARG A 212 8.29 12.97 -18.82
C ARG A 212 9.30 13.59 -17.85
N SER A 213 9.22 14.90 -17.64
CA SER A 213 9.92 15.67 -16.63
C SER A 213 8.94 16.67 -16.00
N ILE A 214 8.19 16.25 -15.00
CA ILE A 214 7.81 17.23 -13.97
C ILE A 214 9.12 17.53 -13.22
N GLU A 215 9.36 18.81 -12.90
CA GLU A 215 10.42 19.17 -11.98
C GLU A 215 10.13 18.49 -10.64
N SER A 216 11.08 17.73 -10.10
CA SER A 216 10.83 16.84 -8.97
C SER A 216 10.21 17.62 -7.80
N VAL A 217 8.92 17.40 -7.55
CA VAL A 217 8.11 18.11 -6.54
C VAL A 217 8.55 17.71 -5.14
N MET A 218 9.68 18.28 -4.71
CA MET A 218 10.29 18.05 -3.42
C MET A 218 9.54 18.83 -2.35
N GLN A 219 8.42 18.27 -1.89
CA GLN A 219 7.71 18.76 -0.72
C GLN A 219 8.20 17.98 0.51
N PHE A 220 8.67 18.70 1.54
CA PHE A 220 8.97 18.15 2.85
C PHE A 220 7.67 18.17 3.67
N ILE A 221 7.26 17.03 4.21
CA ILE A 221 6.01 16.90 4.97
C ILE A 221 6.30 16.27 6.33
N ASP A 222 5.95 16.99 7.40
CA ASP A 222 6.11 16.53 8.78
C ASP A 222 4.96 15.60 9.19
N ILE A 223 5.33 14.47 9.79
CA ILE A 223 4.38 13.40 10.12
C ILE A 223 4.24 13.25 11.63
N GLN A 224 3.13 13.76 12.12
CA GLN A 224 2.74 13.66 13.53
C GLN A 224 2.28 12.24 13.86
N TRP A 225 3.20 11.45 14.43
CA TRP A 225 2.93 10.09 14.90
C TRP A 225 2.04 10.06 16.15
N PRO A 226 1.19 9.02 16.31
CA PRO A 226 0.45 8.79 17.56
C PRO A 226 1.39 8.56 18.74
N ALA A 227 0.97 8.98 19.94
CA ALA A 227 1.82 8.96 21.14
C ALA A 227 2.43 7.58 21.48
N GLU A 228 1.74 6.49 21.14
CA GLU A 228 2.20 5.10 21.32
C GLU A 228 3.42 4.75 20.42
N ASP A 229 3.54 5.39 19.26
CA ASP A 229 4.64 5.23 18.29
C ASP A 229 5.64 6.40 18.30
N ARG A 230 5.49 7.38 19.21
CA ARG A 230 6.45 8.48 19.38
C ARG A 230 7.71 8.00 20.10
N LYS A 231 8.62 7.40 19.35
CA LYS A 231 10.05 7.27 19.69
C LYS A 231 10.88 7.57 18.46
N GLU A 232 11.86 8.46 18.58
CA GLU A 232 12.88 8.81 17.56
C GLU A 232 12.39 9.42 16.23
N TRP A 233 11.13 9.20 15.81
CA TRP A 233 10.55 9.66 14.54
C TRP A 233 9.86 11.05 14.59
N ASP A 234 10.16 11.91 15.56
CA ASP A 234 9.40 13.14 15.86
C ASP A 234 9.22 14.09 14.65
N ILE A 235 10.17 14.09 13.70
CA ILE A 235 10.05 14.78 12.41
C ILE A 235 10.47 13.81 11.29
N THR A 236 9.53 13.01 10.79
CA THR A 236 9.75 12.17 9.61
C THR A 236 9.49 12.96 8.33
N CYS A 237 10.54 13.49 7.72
CA CYS A 237 10.45 14.07 6.38
C CYS A 237 10.02 13.00 5.37
N VAL A 238 8.91 13.25 4.67
CA VAL A 238 8.63 12.56 3.39
C VAL A 238 9.02 13.47 2.23
N ARG A 239 9.80 12.92 1.29
CA ARG A 239 10.09 13.52 -0.02
C ARG A 239 9.33 12.73 -1.08
N VAL A 240 8.55 13.45 -1.89
CA VAL A 240 7.94 12.91 -3.10
C VAL A 240 8.75 13.31 -4.33
N SER A 241 8.67 12.54 -5.40
CA SER A 241 9.27 12.86 -6.70
C SER A 241 8.39 12.32 -7.84
N PHE A 242 8.25 13.11 -8.89
CA PHE A 242 7.69 12.68 -10.16
C PHE A 242 8.56 13.23 -11.30
N PRO A 243 8.98 12.41 -12.29
CA PRO A 243 8.97 10.94 -12.25
C PRO A 243 9.79 10.41 -11.05
N PRO A 244 9.75 9.09 -10.76
CA PRO A 244 10.70 8.51 -9.83
C PRO A 244 12.12 8.86 -10.29
N LYS A 245 12.98 9.19 -9.32
CA LYS A 245 14.42 9.26 -9.55
C LYS A 245 15.06 8.35 -8.52
N GLU A 246 15.66 7.26 -8.99
CA GLU A 246 16.74 6.66 -8.23
C GLU A 246 17.85 7.72 -8.11
N GLU A 247 18.10 8.17 -6.89
CA GLU A 247 19.34 8.89 -6.62
C GLU A 247 20.46 7.87 -6.73
N GLN A 248 21.17 7.90 -7.87
CA GLN A 248 22.53 7.37 -7.94
C GLN A 248 23.25 7.87 -6.69
N GLN A 249 23.75 6.92 -5.89
CA GLN A 249 24.45 7.23 -4.66
C GLN A 249 25.52 8.26 -4.99
N GLN A 250 25.48 9.41 -4.31
CA GLN A 250 26.62 10.32 -4.31
C GLN A 250 27.77 9.57 -3.65
N GLN A 251 28.64 8.99 -4.47
CA GLN A 251 30.02 8.74 -4.11
C GLN A 251 30.63 10.10 -3.79
N ASN A 252 30.57 10.46 -2.51
CA ASN A 252 31.42 11.49 -1.95
C ASN A 252 32.74 10.80 -1.59
N ASP A 253 33.74 10.99 -2.45
CA ASP A 253 35.14 11.05 -2.01
C ASP A 253 35.36 12.28 -1.10
#